data_AF-A0A9C9EPV3-F1
#
_entry.id   AF-A0A9C9EPV3-F1
#
_cell.length_a   1.000
_cell.length_b   1.000
_cell.length_c   1.000
_cell.angle_alpha   90.00
_cell.angle_beta   90.00
_cell.angle_gamma   90.00
#
_symmetry.space_group_name_H-M   'P 1'
#
loop_
_entity.id
_entity.type
_entity.pdbx_description
1 polymer ?
#
loop_
_entity_poly.entity_id
_entity_poly.type
_entity_poly.pdbx_seq_one_letter_code
_entity_poly.pdbx_strand_id
1 'polypeptide(L)'
;MTEEKKSYFWLKTSIFFGYIIVILMMIISAGTLPEKLIVRYIGWVIFIVGFIVWLPARIQLRKYYTSLPEAYKIIKTGIYAKIRHPIYIGVELMFAGFSLVLYSLWGLVSTIVLITALHY
;
A
#
# COMPACT_ATOMS: atom_id res chain seq x y z
N MET A 1 -20.45 20.59 7.38
CA MET A 1 -19.39 19.57 7.56
C MET A 1 -18.35 20.19 8.48
N THR A 2 -18.00 19.57 9.61
CA THR A 2 -16.97 20.11 10.51
C THR A 2 -15.65 20.24 9.75
N GLU A 3 -14.85 21.27 10.01
CA GLU A 3 -13.55 21.48 9.34
C GLU A 3 -12.66 20.22 9.36
N GLU A 4 -12.76 19.44 10.42
CA GLU A 4 -12.09 18.15 10.60
C GLU A 4 -12.53 17.09 9.56
N LYS A 5 -13.84 16.95 9.29
CA LYS A 5 -14.36 16.03 8.26
C LYS A 5 -13.92 16.44 6.86
N LYS A 6 -13.83 17.75 6.60
CA LYS A 6 -13.37 18.31 5.33
C LYS A 6 -11.89 18.00 5.11
N SER A 7 -11.04 18.22 6.13
CA SER A 7 -9.61 17.88 6.09
C SER A 7 -9.38 16.38 5.83
N TYR A 8 -10.09 15.51 6.57
CA TYR A 8 -10.00 14.06 6.38
C TYR A 8 -10.41 13.60 4.97
N PHE A 9 -11.44 14.22 4.41
CA PHE A 9 -11.88 13.96 3.04
C PHE A 9 -10.77 14.31 2.03
N TRP A 10 -10.17 15.49 2.13
CA TRP A 10 -9.07 15.90 1.23
C TRP A 10 -7.85 15.00 1.34
N LEU A 11 -7.50 14.57 2.55
CA LEU A 11 -6.40 13.63 2.78
C LEU A 11 -6.66 12.28 2.09
N LYS A 12 -7.85 11.70 2.24
CA LYS A 12 -8.20 10.45 1.55
C LYS A 12 -8.14 10.58 0.04
N THR A 13 -8.65 11.69 -0.46
CA THR A 13 -8.66 11.99 -1.90
C THR A 13 -7.23 12.14 -2.43
N SER A 14 -6.34 12.85 -1.73
CA SER A 14 -4.93 12.99 -2.16
C SER A 14 -4.19 11.65 -2.18
N ILE A 15 -4.39 10.80 -1.15
CA ILE A 15 -3.79 9.46 -1.10
C ILE A 15 -4.28 8.60 -2.27
N PHE A 16 -5.58 8.64 -2.58
CA PHE A 16 -6.15 7.92 -3.72
C PHE A 16 -5.48 8.34 -5.04
N PHE A 17 -5.36 9.64 -5.30
CA PHE A 17 -4.67 10.14 -6.49
C PHE A 17 -3.18 9.77 -6.49
N GLY A 18 -2.51 9.75 -5.34
CA GLY A 18 -1.14 9.27 -5.21
C GLY A 18 -0.97 7.84 -5.74
N TYR A 19 -1.85 6.91 -5.33
CA TYR A 19 -1.82 5.55 -5.86
C TYR A 19 -2.09 5.48 -7.38
N ILE A 20 -2.99 6.31 -7.91
CA ILE A 20 -3.23 6.39 -9.35
C ILE A 20 -1.97 6.83 -10.09
N ILE A 21 -1.27 7.87 -9.60
CA ILE A 21 -0.02 8.34 -10.20
C ILE A 21 1.02 7.22 -10.20
N VAL A 22 1.16 6.47 -9.10
CA VAL A 22 2.10 5.35 -9.02
C VAL A 22 1.76 4.26 -10.05
N ILE A 23 0.49 3.90 -10.21
CA ILE A 23 0.06 2.92 -11.24
C ILE A 23 0.37 3.43 -12.65
N LEU A 24 0.09 4.70 -12.93
CA LEU A 24 0.41 5.30 -14.22
C LEU A 24 1.92 5.30 -14.49
N MET A 25 2.73 5.66 -13.50
CA MET A 25 4.18 5.61 -13.59
C MET A 25 4.69 4.19 -13.82
N MET A 26 4.10 3.18 -13.17
CA MET A 26 4.42 1.77 -13.42
C MET A 26 4.19 1.37 -14.87
N ILE A 27 3.02 1.72 -15.41
CA ILE A 27 2.64 1.34 -16.77
C ILE A 27 3.49 2.09 -17.81
N ILE A 28 3.63 3.41 -17.66
CA ILE A 28 4.35 4.26 -18.62
C ILE A 28 5.84 3.92 -18.66
N SER A 29 6.43 3.55 -17.53
CA SER A 29 7.86 3.22 -17.44
C SER A 29 8.16 1.73 -17.42
N ALA A 30 7.20 0.88 -17.83
CA ALA A 30 7.45 -0.55 -17.96
C ALA A 30 8.61 -0.81 -18.95
N GLY A 31 9.51 -1.74 -18.61
CA GLY A 31 10.70 -2.06 -19.43
C GLY A 31 11.86 -1.07 -19.31
N THR A 32 11.79 -0.08 -18.41
CA THR A 32 12.91 0.87 -18.20
C THR A 32 14.09 0.26 -17.43
N LEU A 33 13.87 -0.80 -16.65
CA LEU A 33 14.91 -1.60 -16.02
C LEU A 33 15.34 -2.76 -16.93
N PRO A 34 16.58 -3.28 -16.78
CA PRO A 34 17.01 -4.45 -17.51
C PRO A 34 16.08 -5.65 -17.27
N GLU A 35 15.57 -6.25 -18.35
CA GLU A 35 14.62 -7.36 -18.32
C GLU A 35 15.25 -8.71 -17.93
N LYS A 36 15.80 -8.78 -16.71
CA LYS A 36 16.40 -10.00 -16.18
C LYS A 36 15.33 -10.84 -15.48
N LEU A 37 15.21 -12.11 -15.86
CA LEU A 37 14.26 -13.06 -15.25
C LEU A 37 14.36 -13.09 -13.71
N ILE A 38 15.58 -12.98 -13.16
CA ILE A 38 15.79 -12.93 -11.71
C ILE A 38 15.07 -11.75 -11.03
N VAL A 39 15.06 -10.56 -11.66
CA VAL A 39 14.38 -9.37 -11.15
C VAL A 39 12.87 -9.59 -11.14
N ARG A 40 12.33 -10.21 -12.19
CA ARG A 40 10.90 -10.55 -12.25
C ARG A 40 10.49 -11.55 -11.18
N TYR A 41 11.30 -12.59 -10.93
CA TYR A 41 11.03 -13.55 -9.85
C TYR A 41 11.09 -12.89 -8.47
N ILE A 42 12.10 -12.04 -8.23
CA ILE A 42 12.20 -11.25 -6.98
C ILE A 42 10.95 -10.37 -6.83
N GLY A 43 10.51 -9.70 -7.89
CA GLY A 43 9.30 -8.88 -7.90
C GLY A 43 8.06 -9.66 -7.49
N TRP A 44 7.86 -10.85 -8.06
CA TRP A 44 6.76 -11.74 -7.67
C TRP A 44 6.82 -12.20 -6.22
N VAL A 45 8.01 -12.58 -5.73
CA VAL A 45 8.19 -12.96 -4.32
C VAL A 45 7.80 -11.81 -3.39
N ILE A 46 8.28 -10.59 -3.68
CA ILE A 46 7.95 -9.40 -2.89
C ILE A 46 6.45 -9.11 -2.94
N PHE A 47 5.84 -9.21 -4.12
CA PHE A 47 4.39 -9.03 -4.28
C PHE A 47 3.58 -10.03 -3.43
N ILE A 48 3.95 -11.31 -3.49
CA ILE A 48 3.27 -12.38 -2.73
C ILE A 48 3.43 -12.15 -1.23
N VAL A 49 4.63 -11.78 -0.76
CA VAL A 49 4.85 -11.44 0.65
C VAL A 49 3.97 -10.26 1.07
N GLY A 50 3.91 -9.20 0.25
CA GLY A 50 3.03 -8.06 0.49
C GLY A 50 1.56 -8.47 0.59
N PHE A 51 1.10 -9.35 -0.31
CA PHE A 51 -0.27 -9.86 -0.30
C PHE A 51 -0.58 -10.69 0.96
N ILE A 52 0.36 -11.55 1.40
CA ILE A 52 0.23 -12.35 2.63
C ILE A 52 0.16 -11.45 3.87
N VAL A 53 0.85 -10.32 3.90
CA VAL A 53 0.77 -9.33 4.98
C VAL A 53 -0.56 -8.57 4.93
N TRP A 54 -0.94 -8.13 3.73
CA TRP A 54 -2.12 -7.30 3.50
C TRP A 54 -3.44 -8.02 3.79
N LEU A 55 -3.59 -9.26 3.32
CA LEU A 55 -4.86 -9.98 3.36
C LEU A 55 -5.38 -10.19 4.80
N PRO A 56 -4.59 -10.72 5.75
CA PRO A 56 -5.00 -10.83 7.16
C PRO A 56 -5.28 -9.47 7.79
N ALA A 57 -4.48 -8.45 7.47
CA ALA A 57 -4.65 -7.10 8.00
C ALA A 57 -5.98 -6.46 7.53
N ARG A 58 -6.36 -6.68 6.25
CA ARG A 58 -7.63 -6.26 5.65
C ARG A 58 -8.82 -6.98 6.27
N ILE A 59 -8.72 -8.30 6.45
CA ILE A 59 -9.78 -9.12 7.05
C ILE A 59 -10.01 -8.71 8.51
N GLN A 60 -8.94 -8.55 9.29
CA GLN A 60 -9.04 -8.10 10.68
C GLN A 60 -9.72 -6.73 10.75
N LEU A 61 -9.26 -5.75 9.95
CA LEU A 61 -9.85 -4.40 9.96
C LEU A 61 -11.35 -4.41 9.63
N ARG A 62 -11.75 -5.16 8.58
CA ARG A 62 -13.16 -5.27 8.18
C ARG A 62 -14.04 -5.81 9.32
N LYS A 63 -13.58 -6.86 10.01
CA LYS A 63 -14.32 -7.49 11.11
C LYS A 63 -14.64 -6.50 12.24
N TYR A 64 -13.71 -5.62 12.58
CA TYR A 64 -13.89 -4.61 13.64
C TYR A 64 -14.71 -3.40 13.19
N TYR A 65 -14.67 -3.02 11.90
CA TYR A 65 -15.50 -1.93 11.37
C TYR A 65 -16.99 -2.29 11.27
N THR A 66 -17.34 -3.56 11.05
CA THR A 66 -18.75 -3.99 10.91
C THR A 66 -19.44 -4.33 12.23
N SER A 67 -18.72 -4.36 13.37
CA SER A 67 -19.24 -4.96 14.60
C SER A 67 -19.52 -4.01 15.77
N LEU A 68 -19.34 -2.68 15.65
CA LEU A 68 -19.61 -1.76 16.76
C LEU A 68 -20.20 -0.41 16.31
N PRO A 69 -21.34 0.04 16.90
CA PRO A 69 -21.66 1.44 17.01
C PRO A 69 -20.66 2.09 18.00
N GLU A 70 -20.03 3.18 17.55
CA GLU A 70 -19.44 4.24 18.38
C GLU A 70 -18.16 4.02 19.21
N ALA A 71 -17.63 2.81 19.41
CA ALA A 71 -16.38 2.64 20.16
C ALA A 71 -15.14 2.47 19.26
N TYR A 72 -14.36 3.55 19.10
CA TYR A 72 -12.96 3.56 18.60
C TYR A 72 -12.06 2.62 19.42
N LYS A 73 -12.18 1.30 19.28
CA LYS A 73 -11.25 0.35 19.90
C LYS A 73 -10.05 0.12 18.98
N ILE A 74 -8.89 0.61 19.43
CA ILE A 74 -7.59 0.29 18.84
C ILE A 74 -7.42 -1.24 18.85
N ILE A 75 -7.28 -1.82 17.66
CA ILE A 75 -7.05 -3.26 17.49
C ILE A 75 -5.63 -3.58 17.98
N LYS A 76 -5.49 -4.37 19.04
CA LYS A 76 -4.19 -4.78 19.61
C LYS A 76 -3.90 -6.27 19.48
N THR A 77 -4.64 -6.99 18.66
CA THR A 77 -4.50 -8.45 18.47
C THR A 77 -3.99 -8.77 17.06
N GLY A 78 -3.36 -9.93 16.89
CA GLY A 78 -2.86 -10.37 15.58
C GLY A 78 -1.74 -9.47 15.04
N ILE A 79 -1.78 -9.15 13.74
CA ILE A 79 -0.72 -8.40 13.05
C ILE A 79 -0.66 -6.92 13.52
N TYR A 80 -1.80 -6.37 13.94
CA TYR A 80 -1.89 -5.03 14.54
C TYR A 80 -1.25 -4.92 15.93
N ALA A 81 -0.94 -6.05 16.59
CA ALA A 81 -0.20 -6.06 17.85
C ALA A 81 1.29 -5.72 17.67
N LYS A 82 1.84 -6.00 16.47
CA LYS A 82 3.27 -5.83 16.16
C LYS A 82 3.53 -4.60 15.28
N ILE A 83 2.59 -4.25 14.41
CA ILE A 83 2.72 -3.19 13.42
C ILE A 83 1.49 -2.29 13.53
N ARG A 84 1.68 -0.97 13.61
CA ARG A 84 0.55 -0.01 13.72
C ARG A 84 -0.31 0.03 12.46
N HIS A 85 0.33 -0.12 11.30
CA HIS A 85 -0.27 0.09 9.97
C HIS A 85 0.05 -1.05 8.98
N PRO A 86 -0.28 -2.32 9.29
CA PRO A 86 0.11 -3.49 8.50
C PRO A 86 -0.53 -3.53 7.10
N ILE A 87 -1.69 -2.90 6.91
CA ILE A 87 -2.30 -2.75 5.57
C ILE A 87 -1.39 -1.94 4.65
N TYR A 88 -0.83 -0.84 5.14
CA TYR A 88 -0.01 0.06 4.31
C TYR A 88 1.27 -0.65 3.89
N ILE A 89 1.97 -1.30 4.82
CA ILE A 89 3.15 -2.11 4.50
C ILE A 89 2.84 -3.18 3.45
N GLY A 90 1.71 -3.88 3.59
CA GLY A 90 1.30 -4.89 2.63
C GLY A 90 1.06 -4.32 1.22
N VAL A 91 0.34 -3.19 1.12
CA VAL A 91 0.11 -2.50 -0.17
C VAL A 91 1.43 -2.02 -0.76
N GLU A 92 2.30 -1.40 0.03
CA GLU A 92 3.59 -0.86 -0.42
C GLU A 92 4.50 -1.95 -0.98
N LEU A 93 4.57 -3.10 -0.31
CA LEU A 93 5.30 -4.28 -0.82
C LEU A 93 4.69 -4.81 -2.12
N MET A 94 3.36 -4.85 -2.23
CA MET A 94 2.71 -5.26 -3.48
C MET A 94 3.07 -4.30 -4.63
N PHE A 95 3.03 -2.99 -4.40
CA PHE A 95 3.37 -2.00 -5.42
C PHE A 95 4.86 -2.04 -5.81
N ALA A 96 5.77 -2.20 -4.84
CA ALA A 96 7.19 -2.34 -5.12
C ALA A 96 7.50 -3.64 -5.90
N GLY A 97 6.91 -4.77 -5.49
CA GLY A 97 7.04 -6.04 -6.18
C GLY A 97 6.51 -5.99 -7.61
N PHE A 98 5.35 -5.38 -7.81
CA PHE A 98 4.76 -5.23 -9.14
C PHE A 98 5.57 -4.30 -10.06
N SER A 99 6.15 -3.23 -9.51
CA SER A 99 7.09 -2.36 -10.24
C SER A 99 8.28 -3.16 -10.78
N LEU A 100 8.83 -4.08 -9.99
CA LEU A 100 9.94 -4.94 -10.41
C LEU A 100 9.50 -5.98 -11.45
N VAL A 101 8.29 -6.53 -11.33
CA VAL A 101 7.72 -7.46 -12.33
C VAL A 101 7.60 -6.78 -13.70
N LEU A 102 7.22 -5.50 -13.72
CA LEU A 102 7.11 -4.69 -14.93
C LEU A 102 8.44 -4.05 -15.37
N TYR A 103 9.53 -4.31 -14.64
CA TYR A 103 10.82 -3.65 -14.88
C TYR A 103 10.70 -2.12 -14.92
N SER A 104 9.91 -1.56 -14.01
CA SER A 104 9.57 -0.15 -13.96
C SER A 104 10.36 0.58 -12.88
N LEU A 105 11.37 1.36 -13.30
CA LEU A 105 12.16 2.18 -12.38
C LEU A 105 11.30 3.28 -11.75
N TRP A 106 10.53 4.00 -12.57
CA TRP A 106 9.73 5.13 -12.07
C TRP A 106 8.51 4.67 -11.26
N GLY A 107 7.98 3.48 -11.54
CA GLY A 107 7.02 2.80 -10.66
C GLY A 107 7.60 2.52 -9.27
N LEU A 108 8.85 2.02 -9.22
CA LEU A 108 9.53 1.75 -7.95
C LEU A 108 9.84 3.04 -7.18
N VAL A 109 10.37 4.06 -7.86
CA VAL A 109 10.68 5.37 -7.27
C VAL A 109 9.41 6.02 -6.72
N SER A 110 8.34 6.06 -7.51
CA SER A 110 7.07 6.66 -7.08
C SER A 110 6.43 5.89 -5.90
N THR A 111 6.59 4.56 -5.85
CA THR A 111 6.20 3.77 -4.68
C THR A 111 6.98 4.20 -3.44
N ILE A 112 8.31 4.35 -3.51
CA ILE A 112 9.13 4.79 -2.38
C ILE A 112 8.74 6.20 -1.90
N VAL A 113 8.49 7.13 -2.83
CA VAL A 113 8.03 8.47 -2.50
C VAL A 113 6.69 8.43 -1.76
N LEU A 114 5.74 7.62 -2.23
CA LEU A 114 4.44 7.48 -1.57
C LEU A 114 4.59 6.90 -0.15
N ILE A 115 5.48 5.92 0.05
CA ILE A 115 5.78 5.36 1.38
C ILE A 115 6.24 6.47 2.32
N THR A 116 7.22 7.28 1.89
CA THR A 116 7.75 8.36 2.73
C THR A 116 6.66 9.37 3.06
N ALA A 117 5.87 9.79 2.08
CA ALA A 117 4.78 10.76 2.28
C ALA A 117 3.68 10.26 3.24
N LEU A 118 3.45 8.94 3.34
CA LEU A 118 2.46 8.35 4.24
C LEU A 118 2.98 8.16 5.68
N HIS A 119 4.29 8.18 5.89
CA HIS A 119 4.92 7.90 7.18
C HIS A 119 5.57 9.13 7.85
N TYR A 120 5.53 10.30 7.20
CA TYR A 120 5.80 11.61 7.81
C TYR A 120 4.51 12.22 8.37
#